data_AF-A0A0J6BPS2-F1
#
_entry.id   AF-A0A0J6BPS2-F1
#
_cell.length_a   1.000
_cell.length_b   1.000
_cell.length_c   1.000
_cell.angle_alpha   90.00
_cell.angle_beta   90.00
_cell.angle_gamma   90.00
#
_symmetry.space_group_name_H-M   'P 1'
#
loop_
_entity.id
_entity.type
_entity.pdbx_description
1 polymer ?
#
loop_
_entity_poly.entity_id
_entity_poly.type
_entity_poly.pdbx_seq_one_letter_code
_entity_poly.pdbx_strand_id
1 'polypeptide(L)'
;MPKRPIHRSIKTALGYEENIRDSELLRDWNQRLEQICKPCWELKYCPYGPLVEEFPLLPVLRRKAEEHHAYLKNCLETKVLGDGRPLDDQRKQDFEERVSAFKAEEHPEEIPPILEEAACRVFGHVCPVFLIAEPLTETKTRRAHSRYISNEVMLKVVRRDGQVCQICHQAVPDNQVEFDHIIPFSRGGTTTAENLRLVHADCNREKGDVLDHILHPSPIEHLFEIQQEDKRSPRQKKR
;
A
#
# COMPACT_ATOMS: atom_id res chain seq x y z
N MET A 1 9.91 21.85 3.62
CA MET A 1 10.54 21.50 4.91
C MET A 1 9.46 21.04 5.87
N PRO A 2 9.69 19.98 6.67
CA PRO A 2 8.68 19.53 7.63
C PRO A 2 8.38 20.67 8.61
N LYS A 3 7.10 20.85 8.96
CA LYS A 3 6.67 21.93 9.86
C LYS A 3 7.14 21.73 11.31
N ARG A 4 7.58 20.51 11.66
CA ARG A 4 8.01 20.07 12.99
C ARG A 4 9.18 19.08 12.87
N PRO A 5 10.05 18.97 13.89
CA PRO A 5 11.13 17.99 13.90
C PRO A 5 10.59 16.56 13.91
N ILE A 6 11.32 15.64 13.26
CA ILE A 6 10.96 14.23 13.18
C ILE A 6 11.16 13.59 14.56
N HIS A 7 10.11 12.95 15.05
CA HIS A 7 10.10 12.32 16.37
C HIS A 7 11.11 11.17 16.47
N ARG A 8 11.77 11.02 17.64
CA ARG A 8 12.78 9.99 17.88
C ARG A 8 12.29 8.56 17.60
N SER A 9 11.06 8.22 17.95
CA SER A 9 10.53 6.87 17.72
C SER A 9 10.45 6.49 16.25
N ILE A 10 10.30 7.47 15.35
CA ILE A 10 10.38 7.24 13.90
C ILE A 10 11.82 6.91 13.51
N LYS A 11 12.81 7.67 14.02
CA LYS A 11 14.24 7.44 13.74
C LYS A 11 14.68 6.06 14.21
N THR A 12 14.34 5.71 15.44
CA THR A 12 14.65 4.41 16.05
C THR A 12 13.98 3.25 15.32
N ALA A 13 12.69 3.39 14.95
CA ALA A 13 11.99 2.35 14.18
C ALA A 13 12.65 2.07 12.83
N LEU A 14 13.22 3.10 12.20
CA LEU A 14 13.92 2.96 10.92
C LEU A 14 15.40 2.57 11.07
N GLY A 15 15.89 2.33 12.29
CA GLY A 15 17.25 1.89 12.58
C GLY A 15 18.31 3.00 12.60
N TYR A 16 17.92 4.28 12.68
CA TYR A 16 18.86 5.39 12.83
C TYR A 16 19.13 5.73 14.29
N GLU A 17 20.27 6.36 14.56
CA GLU A 17 20.56 7.00 15.85
C GLU A 17 19.57 8.14 16.13
N GLU A 18 19.17 8.33 17.39
CA GLU A 18 18.18 9.35 17.78
C GLU A 18 18.63 10.79 17.44
N ASN A 19 19.94 11.02 17.43
CA ASN A 19 20.59 12.30 17.19
C ASN A 19 20.72 12.65 15.69
N ILE A 20 20.32 11.77 14.75
CA ILE A 20 20.46 12.06 13.32
C ILE A 20 19.70 13.33 12.97
N ARG A 21 20.31 14.16 12.12
CA ARG A 21 19.66 15.37 11.61
C ARG A 21 18.48 14.98 10.71
N ASP A 22 17.34 15.62 10.92
CA ASP A 22 16.12 15.33 10.15
C ASP A 22 16.33 15.52 8.64
N SER A 23 17.14 16.50 8.24
CA SER A 23 17.48 16.72 6.83
C SER A 23 18.26 15.57 6.21
N GLU A 24 19.07 14.89 7.00
CA GLU A 24 19.90 13.77 6.56
C GLU A 24 19.06 12.51 6.38
N LEU A 25 18.20 12.21 7.36
CA LEU A 25 17.19 11.15 7.26
C LEU A 25 16.29 11.38 6.04
N LEU A 26 15.72 12.57 5.91
CA LEU A 26 14.82 12.87 4.78
C LEU A 26 15.56 12.77 3.44
N ARG A 27 16.83 13.16 3.36
CA ARG A 27 17.60 13.03 2.11
C ARG A 27 17.79 11.57 1.72
N ASP A 28 18.18 10.71 2.66
CA ASP A 28 18.34 9.27 2.42
C ASP A 28 17.02 8.64 1.97
N TRP A 29 15.92 8.93 2.67
CA TRP A 29 14.60 8.40 2.31
C TRP A 29 14.07 8.92 0.98
N ASN A 30 14.32 10.19 0.63
CA ASN A 30 13.99 10.72 -0.69
C ASN A 30 14.77 9.98 -1.78
N GLN A 31 16.06 9.74 -1.57
CA GLN A 31 16.87 9.00 -2.53
C GLN A 31 16.33 7.57 -2.73
N ARG A 32 16.00 6.86 -1.65
CA ARG A 32 15.44 5.51 -1.70
C ARG A 32 14.11 5.48 -2.45
N LEU A 33 13.19 6.40 -2.16
CA LEU A 33 11.88 6.44 -2.83
C LEU A 33 11.95 6.83 -4.31
N GLU A 34 12.91 7.70 -4.67
CA GLU A 34 13.15 8.05 -6.07
C GLU A 34 13.70 6.87 -6.88
N GLN A 35 14.52 6.01 -6.25
CA GLN A 35 15.30 4.97 -6.93
C GLN A 35 14.68 3.57 -6.85
N ILE A 36 13.92 3.24 -5.80
CA ILE A 36 13.52 1.85 -5.49
C ILE A 36 12.01 1.67 -5.65
N CYS A 37 11.59 0.59 -6.31
CA CYS A 37 10.19 0.22 -6.52
C CYS A 37 9.69 -0.73 -5.47
N LYS A 38 8.55 -0.40 -4.85
CA LYS A 38 7.84 -1.43 -4.11
C LYS A 38 7.36 -2.46 -5.13
N PRO A 39 7.82 -3.71 -5.07
CA PRO A 39 7.40 -4.72 -6.04
C PRO A 39 5.89 -4.93 -6.04
N CYS A 40 5.23 -4.75 -4.89
CA CYS A 40 3.79 -4.87 -4.77
C CYS A 40 3.01 -3.85 -5.63
N TRP A 41 3.63 -2.73 -5.99
CA TRP A 41 3.06 -1.76 -6.92
C TRP A 41 2.99 -2.26 -8.35
N GLU A 42 3.83 -3.21 -8.74
CA GLU A 42 3.83 -3.81 -10.07
C GLU A 42 3.11 -5.16 -10.03
N LEU A 43 3.42 -5.98 -9.02
CA LEU A 43 2.97 -7.36 -8.89
C LEU A 43 1.55 -7.52 -8.32
N LYS A 44 0.95 -6.46 -7.76
CA LYS A 44 -0.38 -6.48 -7.08
C LYS A 44 -0.46 -7.30 -5.78
N TYR A 45 0.55 -8.09 -5.45
CA TYR A 45 0.68 -8.76 -4.15
C TYR A 45 2.03 -8.43 -3.52
N CYS A 46 2.17 -8.66 -2.22
CA CYS A 46 3.47 -8.49 -1.55
C CYS A 46 4.35 -9.73 -1.83
N PRO A 47 5.46 -9.62 -2.60
CA PRO A 47 6.30 -10.79 -2.86
C PRO A 47 7.07 -11.27 -1.63
N TYR A 48 7.20 -10.41 -0.61
CA TYR A 48 7.83 -10.76 0.66
C TYR A 48 6.91 -11.63 1.55
N GLY A 49 5.60 -11.62 1.32
CA GLY A 49 4.67 -12.44 2.10
C GLY A 49 4.78 -12.20 3.61
N PRO A 50 4.77 -13.24 4.47
CA PRO A 50 4.88 -13.11 5.92
C PRO A 50 6.20 -12.49 6.43
N LEU A 51 7.26 -12.50 5.61
CA LEU A 51 8.56 -11.91 5.99
C LEU A 51 8.43 -10.43 6.39
N VAL A 52 7.42 -9.73 5.87
CA VAL A 52 7.17 -8.32 6.20
C VAL A 52 6.84 -8.07 7.67
N GLU A 53 6.49 -9.10 8.43
CA GLU A 53 6.24 -9.01 9.88
C GLU A 53 7.54 -8.76 10.67
N GLU A 54 8.70 -9.08 10.09
CA GLU A 54 10.02 -8.80 10.69
C GLU A 54 10.50 -7.36 10.45
N PHE A 55 9.76 -6.59 9.65
CA PHE A 55 10.15 -5.24 9.26
C PHE A 55 9.43 -4.19 10.12
N PRO A 56 10.09 -3.04 10.36
CA PRO A 56 9.58 -2.08 11.32
C PRO A 56 8.23 -1.50 10.89
N LEU A 57 7.34 -1.36 11.87
CA LEU A 57 6.12 -0.58 11.72
C LEU A 57 6.42 0.88 12.02
N LEU A 58 5.74 1.81 11.32
CA LEU A 58 5.76 3.19 11.74
C LEU A 58 4.99 3.35 13.06
N PRO A 59 5.51 4.19 13.99
CA PRO A 59 4.87 4.39 15.28
C PRO A 59 3.47 4.98 15.15
N VAL A 60 2.57 4.59 16.06
CA VAL A 60 1.20 5.09 16.11
C VAL A 60 1.20 6.58 16.48
N LEU A 61 0.38 7.37 15.78
CA LEU A 61 0.18 8.79 16.07
C LEU A 61 -0.36 9.01 17.49
N ARG A 62 0.12 10.04 18.17
CA ARG A 62 -0.22 10.37 19.55
C ARG A 62 -1.73 10.41 19.80
N ARG A 63 -2.49 11.07 18.91
CA ARG A 63 -3.96 11.12 19.00
C ARG A 63 -4.60 9.73 19.06
N LYS A 64 -4.18 8.82 18.18
CA LYS A 64 -4.71 7.44 18.14
C LYS A 64 -4.26 6.64 19.37
N ALA A 65 -3.04 6.88 19.83
CA ALA A 65 -2.50 6.22 21.01
C ALA A 65 -3.26 6.66 22.29
N GLU A 66 -3.59 7.94 22.41
CA GLU A 66 -4.43 8.50 23.48
C GLU A 66 -5.88 7.98 23.42
N GLU A 67 -6.47 7.89 22.22
CA GLU A 67 -7.79 7.28 22.01
C GLU A 67 -7.79 5.82 22.48
N HIS A 68 -6.75 5.05 22.15
CA HIS A 68 -6.61 3.67 22.62
C HIS A 68 -6.40 3.60 24.14
N HIS A 69 -5.60 4.51 24.72
CA HIS A 69 -5.41 4.58 26.17
C HIS A 69 -6.70 4.86 26.92
N ALA A 70 -7.51 5.81 26.41
CA ALA A 70 -8.83 6.12 26.94
C ALA A 70 -9.77 4.91 26.82
N TYR A 71 -9.73 4.19 25.70
CA TYR A 71 -10.48 2.95 25.52
C TYR A 71 -10.10 1.88 26.56
N LEU A 72 -8.80 1.66 26.81
CA LEU A 72 -8.35 0.66 27.79
C LEU A 72 -8.80 1.03 29.21
N LYS A 73 -8.71 2.31 29.60
CA LYS A 73 -9.23 2.80 30.89
C LYS A 73 -10.73 2.54 31.02
N ASN A 74 -11.50 2.86 29.99
CA ASN A 74 -12.94 2.60 29.97
C ASN A 74 -13.27 1.10 30.08
N CYS A 75 -12.50 0.22 29.43
CA CYS A 75 -12.68 -1.23 29.55
C CYS A 75 -12.40 -1.73 30.98
N LEU A 76 -11.39 -1.18 31.67
CA LEU A 76 -11.07 -1.52 33.05
C LEU A 76 -12.16 -1.05 34.02
N GLU A 77 -12.74 0.13 33.79
CA GLU A 77 -13.83 0.69 34.60
C GLU A 77 -15.13 -0.09 34.41
N THR A 78 -15.53 -0.31 33.15
CA THR A 78 -16.80 -0.97 32.80
C THR A 78 -16.74 -2.50 32.90
N LYS A 79 -15.53 -3.09 32.89
CA LYS A 79 -15.28 -4.54 32.80
C LYS A 79 -15.89 -5.19 31.56
N VAL A 80 -16.12 -4.40 30.51
CA VAL A 80 -16.72 -4.82 29.25
C VAL A 80 -15.86 -4.30 28.10
N LEU A 81 -15.64 -5.14 27.11
CA LEU A 81 -14.92 -4.80 25.88
C LEU A 81 -15.82 -4.00 24.94
N GLY A 82 -15.22 -3.34 23.93
CA GLY A 82 -15.97 -2.54 22.96
C GLY A 82 -17.02 -3.31 22.15
N ASP A 83 -16.94 -4.64 22.11
CA ASP A 83 -17.91 -5.53 21.47
C ASP A 83 -18.98 -6.10 22.43
N GLY A 84 -18.99 -5.65 23.68
CA GLY A 84 -19.95 -6.07 24.70
C GLY A 84 -19.57 -7.34 25.45
N ARG A 85 -18.45 -7.99 25.12
CA ARG A 85 -17.99 -9.17 25.87
C ARG A 85 -17.41 -8.77 27.23
N PRO A 86 -17.56 -9.61 28.28
CA PRO A 86 -16.94 -9.34 29.56
C PRO A 86 -15.41 -9.37 29.43
N LEU A 87 -14.74 -8.50 30.19
CA LEU A 87 -13.29 -8.46 30.27
C LEU A 87 -12.81 -9.64 31.13
N ASP A 88 -12.03 -10.54 30.53
CA ASP A 88 -11.40 -11.64 31.26
C ASP A 88 -10.20 -11.17 32.11
N ASP A 89 -9.84 -11.98 33.10
CA ASP A 89 -8.81 -11.62 34.09
C ASP A 89 -7.42 -11.43 33.46
N GLN A 90 -7.11 -12.17 32.39
CA GLN A 90 -5.81 -12.06 31.71
C GLN A 90 -5.73 -10.74 30.94
N ARG A 91 -6.73 -10.43 30.12
CA ARG A 91 -6.82 -9.13 29.44
C ARG A 91 -6.86 -7.96 30.41
N LYS A 92 -7.48 -8.12 31.57
CA LYS A 92 -7.50 -7.09 32.60
C LYS A 92 -6.09 -6.75 33.08
N GLN A 93 -5.28 -7.76 33.41
CA GLN A 93 -3.88 -7.56 33.81
C GLN A 93 -3.08 -6.86 32.69
N ASP A 94 -3.22 -7.33 31.45
CA ASP A 94 -2.57 -6.71 30.29
C ASP A 94 -2.99 -5.25 30.10
N PHE A 95 -4.27 -4.94 30.31
CA PHE A 95 -4.79 -3.58 30.16
C PHE A 95 -4.28 -2.66 31.27
N GLU A 96 -4.21 -3.14 32.52
CA GLU A 96 -3.64 -2.40 33.64
C GLU A 96 -2.16 -2.07 33.38
N GLU A 97 -1.38 -3.06 32.94
CA GLU A 97 0.02 -2.86 32.57
C GLU A 97 0.16 -1.81 31.45
N ARG A 98 -0.59 -1.97 30.35
CA ARG A 98 -0.54 -1.04 29.21
C ARG A 98 -0.98 0.38 29.57
N VAL A 99 -1.98 0.54 30.42
CA VAL A 99 -2.43 1.85 30.92
C VAL A 99 -1.35 2.50 31.78
N SER A 100 -0.66 1.72 32.63
CA SER A 100 0.40 2.20 33.50
C SER A 100 1.69 2.57 32.75
N ALA A 101 2.01 1.83 31.69
CA ALA A 101 3.23 2.02 30.89
C ALA A 101 3.08 3.11 29.82
N PHE A 102 1.85 3.57 29.53
CA PHE A 102 1.59 4.53 28.45
C PHE A 102 2.22 5.91 28.71
N LYS A 103 2.96 6.40 27.71
CA LYS A 103 3.55 7.74 27.69
C LYS A 103 3.27 8.43 26.36
N ALA A 104 2.48 9.51 26.40
CA ALA A 104 2.07 10.22 25.18
C ALA A 104 3.26 10.82 24.42
N GLU A 105 4.34 11.15 25.12
CA GLU A 105 5.55 11.78 24.57
C GLU A 105 6.42 10.80 23.78
N GLU A 106 6.19 9.49 23.87
CA GLU A 106 6.87 8.48 23.06
C GLU A 106 6.22 8.31 21.67
N HIS A 107 5.05 8.92 21.47
CA HIS A 107 4.30 8.89 20.22
C HIS A 107 4.46 10.19 19.39
N PRO A 108 4.70 10.09 18.07
CA PRO A 108 4.75 11.25 17.19
C PRO A 108 3.37 11.88 16.99
N GLU A 109 3.32 13.19 16.78
CA GLU A 109 2.08 13.88 16.38
C GLU A 109 1.74 13.67 14.91
N GLU A 110 2.77 13.59 14.07
CA GLU A 110 2.68 13.48 12.63
C GLU A 110 3.77 12.54 12.12
N ILE A 111 3.46 11.80 11.05
CA ILE A 111 4.44 11.03 10.30
C ILE A 111 4.77 11.82 9.03
N PRO A 112 6.05 12.01 8.68
CA PRO A 112 6.42 12.60 7.41
C PRO A 112 5.76 11.87 6.23
N PRO A 113 5.09 12.58 5.29
CA PRO A 113 4.37 11.94 4.18
C PRO A 113 5.22 10.96 3.35
N ILE A 114 6.51 11.25 3.26
CA ILE A 114 7.51 10.41 2.62
C ILE A 114 7.61 9.01 3.24
N LEU A 115 7.49 8.90 4.57
CA LEU A 115 7.53 7.62 5.27
C LEU A 115 6.18 6.90 5.17
N GLU A 116 5.07 7.64 5.14
CA GLU A 116 3.76 7.05 4.84
C GLU A 116 3.74 6.40 3.46
N GLU A 117 4.38 7.01 2.47
CA GLU A 117 4.54 6.43 1.14
C GLU A 117 5.41 5.17 1.17
N ALA A 118 6.40 5.09 2.06
CA ALA A 118 7.22 3.90 2.26
C ALA A 118 6.49 2.75 2.99
N ALA A 119 5.45 3.05 3.75
CA ALA A 119 4.66 2.05 4.49
C ALA A 119 3.71 1.25 3.60
N CYS A 120 3.51 -0.02 3.92
CA CYS A 120 2.53 -0.90 3.29
C CYS A 120 1.12 -0.44 3.67
N ARG A 121 0.24 -0.33 2.67
CA ARG A 121 -1.16 0.08 2.91
C ARG A 121 -2.01 -1.02 3.54
N VAL A 122 -1.56 -2.27 3.48
CA VAL A 122 -2.27 -3.43 4.03
C VAL A 122 -1.85 -3.69 5.47
N PHE A 123 -0.54 -3.82 5.71
CA PHE A 123 0.00 -4.23 7.01
C PHE A 123 0.68 -3.11 7.80
N GLY A 124 0.92 -1.93 7.21
CA GLY A 124 1.53 -0.79 7.89
C GLY A 124 3.06 -0.84 8.05
N HIS A 125 3.72 -1.96 7.70
CA HIS A 125 5.18 -2.08 7.77
C HIS A 125 5.88 -1.17 6.77
N VAL A 126 7.10 -0.74 7.10
CA VAL A 126 8.01 -0.09 6.16
C VAL A 126 8.50 -1.14 5.17
N CYS A 127 8.26 -0.92 3.87
CA CYS A 127 8.50 -1.94 2.86
C CYS A 127 9.97 -2.42 2.89
N PRO A 128 10.22 -3.76 2.94
CA PRO A 128 11.57 -4.33 3.01
C PRO A 128 12.53 -3.79 1.96
N VAL A 129 11.98 -3.54 0.77
CA VAL A 129 12.71 -3.05 -0.39
C VAL A 129 13.50 -1.77 -0.10
N PHE A 130 12.95 -0.87 0.74
CA PHE A 130 13.63 0.38 1.05
C PHE A 130 14.75 0.21 2.04
N LEU A 131 14.75 -0.86 2.84
CA LEU A 131 15.77 -1.11 3.85
C LEU A 131 16.90 -1.97 3.31
N ILE A 132 16.56 -2.95 2.46
CA ILE A 132 17.51 -3.94 1.93
C ILE A 132 18.05 -3.56 0.54
N ALA A 133 17.37 -2.66 -0.19
CA ALA A 133 17.77 -2.20 -1.53
C ALA A 133 18.02 -3.38 -2.50
N GLU A 134 16.99 -4.18 -2.75
CA GLU A 134 17.11 -5.32 -3.66
C GLU A 134 17.40 -4.86 -5.11
N PRO A 135 18.46 -5.36 -5.77
CA PRO A 135 18.89 -4.87 -7.08
C PRO A 135 17.80 -4.94 -8.17
N LEU A 136 16.92 -5.94 -8.09
CA LEU A 136 15.82 -6.15 -9.04
C LEU A 136 14.73 -5.06 -8.96
N THR A 137 14.72 -4.31 -7.87
CA THR A 137 13.70 -3.29 -7.59
C THR A 137 14.22 -1.87 -7.81
N GLU A 138 15.52 -1.72 -8.09
CA GLU A 138 16.15 -0.46 -8.44
C GLU A 138 15.72 -0.03 -9.84
N THR A 139 15.07 1.11 -9.95
CA THR A 139 14.70 1.74 -11.21
C THR A 139 15.74 2.78 -11.60
N LYS A 140 16.29 2.69 -12.81
CA LYS A 140 17.22 3.69 -13.36
C LYS A 140 16.58 5.07 -13.58
N THR A 141 15.25 5.10 -13.71
CA THR A 141 14.46 6.31 -13.94
C THR A 141 13.72 6.70 -12.67
N ARG A 142 13.79 7.99 -12.30
CA ARG A 142 13.00 8.54 -11.20
C ARG A 142 11.52 8.27 -11.40
N ARG A 143 10.82 7.83 -10.35
CA ARG A 143 9.36 7.76 -10.40
C ARG A 143 8.73 9.14 -10.33
N ALA A 144 7.99 9.50 -11.38
CA ALA A 144 7.00 10.56 -11.30
C ALA A 144 5.71 9.97 -10.71
N HIS A 145 5.61 9.90 -9.38
CA HIS A 145 4.43 9.38 -8.69
C HIS A 145 3.31 10.43 -8.62
N SER A 146 2.80 10.81 -9.80
CA SER A 146 1.74 11.80 -9.95
C SER A 146 0.46 11.15 -10.50
N ARG A 147 -0.68 11.53 -9.92
CA ARG A 147 -2.00 11.23 -10.52
C ARG A 147 -2.25 12.03 -11.79
N TYR A 148 -1.47 13.08 -12.03
CA TYR A 148 -1.60 13.89 -13.23
C TYR A 148 -1.23 13.07 -14.45
N ILE A 149 -2.19 12.88 -15.34
CA ILE A 149 -2.01 12.23 -16.63
C ILE A 149 -1.67 13.32 -17.65
N SER A 150 -0.52 13.23 -18.31
CA SER A 150 -0.15 14.21 -19.33
C SER A 150 -1.03 14.03 -20.59
N ASN A 151 -1.24 15.13 -21.33
CA ASN A 151 -2.00 15.10 -22.59
C ASN A 151 -1.40 14.11 -23.59
N GLU A 152 -0.08 13.94 -23.61
CA GLU A 152 0.60 12.97 -24.46
C GLU A 152 0.17 11.52 -24.14
N VAL A 153 0.12 11.18 -22.85
CA VAL A 153 -0.31 9.86 -22.39
C VAL A 153 -1.80 9.65 -22.68
N MET A 154 -2.64 10.65 -22.41
CA MET A 154 -4.07 10.57 -22.76
C MET A 154 -4.27 10.30 -24.25
N LEU A 155 -3.58 11.03 -25.13
CA LEU A 155 -3.66 10.84 -26.59
C LEU A 155 -3.20 9.43 -27.01
N LYS A 156 -2.15 8.89 -26.39
CA LYS A 156 -1.69 7.52 -26.64
C LYS A 156 -2.77 6.50 -26.27
N VAL A 157 -3.39 6.64 -25.10
CA VAL A 157 -4.46 5.73 -24.62
C VAL A 157 -5.69 5.82 -25.51
N VAL A 158 -6.18 7.03 -25.82
CA VAL A 158 -7.36 7.23 -26.70
C VAL A 158 -7.15 6.60 -28.08
N ARG A 159 -5.97 6.82 -28.69
CA ARG A 159 -5.64 6.26 -30.01
C ARG A 159 -5.53 4.74 -29.99
N ARG A 160 -4.99 4.17 -28.91
CA ARG A 160 -4.88 2.72 -28.72
C ARG A 160 -6.26 2.07 -28.55
N ASP A 161 -7.09 2.66 -27.69
CA ASP A 161 -8.36 2.07 -27.26
C ASP A 161 -9.52 2.41 -28.21
N GLY A 162 -9.34 3.36 -29.12
CA GLY A 162 -10.30 3.67 -30.18
C GLY A 162 -11.67 4.13 -29.69
N GLN A 163 -11.72 4.80 -28.53
CA GLN A 163 -12.97 5.22 -27.87
C GLN A 163 -13.91 4.05 -27.51
N VAL A 164 -13.33 2.86 -27.33
CA VAL A 164 -14.03 1.68 -26.83
C VAL A 164 -13.59 1.41 -25.39
N CYS A 165 -14.58 1.16 -24.52
CA CYS A 165 -14.34 0.84 -23.13
C CYS A 165 -13.59 -0.48 -23.01
N GLN A 166 -12.46 -0.49 -22.30
CA GLN A 166 -11.64 -1.70 -22.13
C GLN A 166 -12.19 -2.67 -21.05
N ILE A 167 -13.34 -2.38 -20.44
CA ILE A 167 -14.02 -3.26 -19.48
C ILE A 167 -15.22 -3.95 -20.15
N CYS A 168 -16.16 -3.17 -20.70
CA CYS A 168 -17.39 -3.72 -21.29
C CYS A 168 -17.36 -3.84 -22.82
N HIS A 169 -16.29 -3.35 -23.47
CA HIS A 169 -16.08 -3.39 -24.91
C HIS A 169 -17.14 -2.65 -25.75
N GLN A 170 -17.86 -1.69 -25.16
CA GLN A 170 -18.81 -0.81 -25.85
C GLN A 170 -18.20 0.58 -26.12
N ALA A 171 -18.74 1.31 -27.10
CA ALA A 171 -18.32 2.67 -27.39
C ALA A 171 -18.58 3.61 -26.20
N VAL A 172 -17.61 4.48 -25.90
CA VAL A 172 -17.72 5.45 -24.81
C VAL A 172 -18.12 6.81 -25.37
N PRO A 173 -19.28 7.39 -24.98
CA PRO A 173 -19.65 8.73 -25.42
C PRO A 173 -18.71 9.77 -24.80
N ASP A 174 -18.45 10.87 -25.52
CA ASP A 174 -17.46 11.91 -25.14
C ASP A 174 -17.64 12.44 -23.71
N ASN A 175 -18.89 12.50 -23.22
CA ASN A 175 -19.22 13.01 -21.89
C ASN A 175 -19.02 11.99 -20.75
N GLN A 176 -18.67 10.74 -21.04
CA GLN A 176 -18.44 9.67 -20.06
C GLN A 176 -17.03 9.08 -20.13
N VAL A 177 -16.13 9.66 -20.93
CA VAL A 177 -14.75 9.18 -21.08
C VAL A 177 -13.97 9.43 -19.79
N GLU A 178 -13.50 8.35 -19.18
CA GLU A 178 -12.55 8.38 -18.07
C GLU A 178 -11.30 7.54 -18.39
N PHE A 179 -10.17 7.96 -17.82
CA PHE A 179 -8.92 7.22 -17.87
C PHE A 179 -8.73 6.49 -16.55
N ASP A 180 -9.05 5.19 -16.53
CA ASP A 180 -8.88 4.33 -15.36
C ASP A 180 -7.48 3.72 -15.34
N HIS A 181 -6.89 3.63 -14.15
CA HIS A 181 -5.69 2.83 -13.96
C HIS A 181 -6.10 1.37 -13.77
N ILE A 182 -5.66 0.48 -14.67
CA ILE A 182 -5.84 -0.98 -14.56
C ILE A 182 -5.44 -1.41 -13.15
N ILE A 183 -4.25 -1.00 -12.73
CA ILE A 183 -3.80 -1.03 -11.34
C ILE A 183 -4.18 0.31 -10.69
N PRO A 184 -5.05 0.36 -9.68
CA PRO A 184 -5.42 1.61 -9.03
C PRO A 184 -4.19 2.40 -8.55
N PHE A 185 -4.20 3.71 -8.72
CA PHE A 185 -3.15 4.58 -8.17
C PHE A 185 -3.01 4.41 -6.65
N SER A 186 -4.13 4.13 -5.94
CA SER A 186 -4.12 3.81 -4.52
C SER A 186 -3.37 2.50 -4.16
N ARG A 187 -3.02 1.69 -5.15
CA ARG A 187 -2.26 0.45 -4.98
C ARG A 187 -0.87 0.55 -5.62
N GLY A 188 -0.44 1.77 -5.98
CA GLY A 188 0.87 2.04 -6.59
C GLY A 188 0.91 1.91 -8.12
N GLY A 189 -0.25 1.88 -8.78
CA GLY A 189 -0.31 1.91 -10.24
C GLY A 189 0.35 3.16 -10.81
N THR A 190 1.21 2.95 -11.81
CA THR A 190 1.91 4.03 -12.50
C THR A 190 0.98 4.76 -13.47
N THR A 191 1.21 6.05 -13.68
CA THR A 191 0.46 6.84 -14.66
C THR A 191 1.14 6.76 -16.03
N THR A 192 1.16 5.57 -16.61
CA THR A 192 1.71 5.33 -17.95
C THR A 192 0.64 4.83 -18.90
N ALA A 193 0.89 4.89 -20.21
CA ALA A 193 -0.08 4.45 -21.21
C ALA A 193 -0.43 2.97 -21.05
N GLU A 194 0.51 2.14 -20.58
CA GLU A 194 0.35 0.70 -20.38
C GLU A 194 -0.58 0.37 -19.22
N ASN A 195 -0.56 1.16 -18.15
CA ASN A 195 -1.41 0.95 -16.98
C ASN A 195 -2.73 1.76 -17.03
N LEU A 196 -2.88 2.66 -17.99
CA LEU A 196 -4.12 3.41 -18.20
C LEU A 196 -4.97 2.77 -19.29
N ARG A 197 -6.28 2.87 -19.14
CA ARG A 197 -7.28 2.43 -20.13
C ARG A 197 -8.45 3.41 -20.21
N LEU A 198 -9.06 3.49 -21.39
CA LEU A 198 -10.27 4.25 -21.62
C LEU A 198 -11.49 3.43 -21.19
N VAL A 199 -12.33 3.99 -20.33
CA VAL A 199 -13.54 3.35 -19.80
C VAL A 199 -14.69 4.34 -19.67
N HIS A 200 -15.92 3.84 -19.54
CA HIS A 200 -17.06 4.63 -19.09
C HIS A 200 -16.90 5.01 -17.60
N ALA A 201 -17.40 6.18 -17.22
CA ALA A 201 -17.48 6.59 -15.82
C ALA A 201 -18.20 5.57 -14.92
N ASP A 202 -19.27 4.94 -15.42
CA ASP A 202 -20.02 3.93 -14.68
C ASP A 202 -19.22 2.63 -14.49
N CYS A 203 -18.59 2.12 -15.56
CA CYS A 203 -17.72 0.94 -15.48
C CYS A 203 -16.52 1.17 -14.54
N ASN A 204 -15.97 2.38 -14.54
CA ASN A 204 -14.89 2.74 -13.62
C ASN A 204 -15.37 2.70 -12.16
N ARG A 205 -16.55 3.27 -11.89
CA ARG A 205 -17.15 3.29 -10.54
C ARG A 205 -17.47 1.89 -10.03
N GLU A 206 -17.99 1.01 -10.89
CA GLU A 206 -18.29 -0.39 -10.53
C GLU A 206 -17.04 -1.18 -10.17
N LYS A 207 -15.93 -0.98 -10.90
CA LYS A 207 -14.65 -1.62 -10.60
C LYS A 207 -14.04 -1.12 -9.28
N GLY A 208 -14.03 0.19 -9.03
CA GLY A 208 -13.42 0.76 -7.84
C GLY A 208 -11.91 0.45 -7.71
N ASP A 209 -11.44 0.17 -6.48
CA ASP A 209 -10.03 -0.10 -6.18
C ASP A 209 -9.68 -1.60 -6.06
N VAL A 210 -10.57 -2.49 -6.52
CA VAL A 210 -10.38 -3.94 -6.45
C VAL A 210 -9.45 -4.46 -7.57
N LEU A 211 -8.73 -5.54 -7.27
CA LEU A 211 -7.74 -6.17 -8.15
C LEU A 211 -8.17 -7.56 -8.65
N ASP A 212 -9.40 -7.98 -8.34
CA ASP A 212 -9.93 -9.32 -8.58
C ASP A 212 -9.96 -9.71 -10.06
N HIS A 213 -10.03 -8.73 -10.96
CA HIS A 213 -9.99 -8.94 -12.40
C HIS A 213 -8.58 -9.19 -12.95
N ILE A 214 -7.54 -9.00 -12.14
CA ILE A 214 -6.13 -9.16 -12.51
C ILE A 214 -5.51 -10.34 -11.76
N LEU A 215 -5.92 -10.57 -10.50
CA LEU A 215 -5.35 -11.58 -9.63
C LEU A 215 -6.31 -12.73 -9.40
N HIS A 216 -5.79 -13.96 -9.46
CA HIS A 216 -6.52 -15.14 -9.00
C HIS A 216 -6.68 -15.08 -7.46
N PRO A 217 -7.86 -15.45 -6.91
CA PRO A 217 -8.12 -15.40 -5.46
C PRO A 217 -7.18 -16.31 -4.64
N SER A 218 -6.68 -17.39 -5.25
CA SER A 218 -5.71 -18.31 -4.64
C SER A 218 -4.53 -18.57 -5.58
N PRO A 219 -3.31 -18.10 -5.25
CA PRO A 219 -2.12 -18.36 -6.07
C PRO A 219 -1.80 -19.85 -6.23
N ILE A 220 -2.13 -20.67 -5.23
CA ILE A 220 -1.87 -22.11 -5.22
C ILE A 220 -2.79 -22.82 -6.22
N GLU A 221 -4.09 -22.49 -6.22
CA GLU A 221 -5.05 -23.06 -7.17
C GLU A 221 -4.69 -22.68 -8.61
N HIS A 222 -4.32 -21.41 -8.83
CA HIS A 222 -3.88 -20.93 -10.14
C HIS A 222 -2.65 -21.69 -10.66
N LEU A 223 -1.66 -21.96 -9.79
CA LEU A 223 -0.49 -22.76 -10.16
C LEU A 223 -0.89 -24.19 -10.57
N PHE A 224 -1.83 -24.81 -9.84
CA PHE A 224 -2.31 -26.14 -10.19
C PHE A 224 -3.08 -26.17 -11.51
N GLU A 225 -3.86 -25.14 -11.83
CA GLU A 225 -4.56 -25.00 -13.10
C GLU A 225 -3.59 -24.90 -14.28
N ILE A 226 -2.58 -24.01 -14.19
CA ILE A 226 -1.55 -23.85 -15.22
C ILE A 226 -0.83 -25.19 -15.46
N GLN A 227 -0.44 -25.87 -14.39
CA GLN A 227 0.21 -27.19 -14.48
C GLN A 227 -0.69 -28.28 -15.09
N GLN A 228 -2.02 -28.14 -15.00
CA GLN A 228 -2.97 -29.04 -15.64
C GLN A 228 -3.18 -28.70 -17.11
N GLU A 229 -3.14 -27.42 -17.50
CA GLU A 229 -3.24 -26.96 -18.89
C GLU A 229 -2.00 -27.33 -19.72
N ASP A 230 -0.80 -27.20 -19.15
CA ASP A 230 0.46 -27.63 -19.80
C ASP A 230 0.49 -29.15 -20.04
N LYS A 231 -0.22 -29.93 -19.20
CA LYS A 231 -0.39 -31.38 -19.41
C LYS A 231 -1.43 -31.71 -20.49
N ARG A 232 -2.26 -30.75 -20.93
CA ARG A 232 -3.41 -30.97 -21.83
C ARG A 232 -3.14 -30.70 -23.32
N SER A 233 -1.99 -30.18 -23.77
CA SER A 233 -1.70 -30.13 -25.23
C SER A 233 -0.21 -29.95 -25.57
N PRO A 234 0.32 -30.59 -26.65
CA PRO A 234 -0.38 -30.79 -27.93
C PRO A 234 -0.44 -32.25 -28.43
N ARG A 235 -1.65 -32.83 -28.43
CA ARG A 235 -2.07 -33.88 -29.37
C ARG A 235 -3.42 -33.50 -30.00
N GLN A 236 -3.51 -32.39 -30.73
CA GLN A 236 -4.65 -32.09 -31.62
C GLN A 236 -4.41 -30.83 -32.50
N LYS A 237 -3.35 -30.84 -33.32
CA LYS A 237 -3.25 -29.97 -34.52
C LYS A 237 -2.62 -30.75 -35.67
N LYS A 238 -3.31 -31.79 -36.13
CA LYS A 238 -3.11 -32.41 -37.45
C LYS A 238 -4.44 -32.99 -37.92
N ARG A 239 -5.21 -32.18 -38.63
CA ARG A 239 -6.11 -32.57 -39.72
C ARG A 239 -6.16 -31.42 -40.70
#